data_AF-A0A938PKJ6-F1
#
_entry.id   AF-A0A938PKJ6-F1
#
_cell.length_a   1.000
_cell.length_b   1.000
_cell.length_c   1.000
_cell.angle_alpha   90.00
_cell.angle_beta   90.00
_cell.angle_gamma   90.00
#
_symmetry.space_group_name_H-M   'P 1'
#
loop_
_entity.id
_entity.type
_entity.pdbx_description
1 polymer ?
#
loop_
_entity_poly.entity_id
_entity_poly.type
_entity_poly.pdbx_seq_one_letter_code
_entity_poly.pdbx_strand_id
1 'polypeptide(L)'
;GARIVRAPEFDGIRQKLAYLCGQALARIHSVDLKQSGLSERLGALTAEEFVHQTWDRYKLFHTPQPMIDYAAMWLLDHLPKATRSALVHNDFRNGNIMFSPQGIVAVLDWEVAHIGDPMRDLGWICTNSWRFGRTELPVGGFGEYEDLFAGYESVSGQKVDPEHVKFWEVFGSFWWAVGCLGMAEHYRVGPDKTVERPGIGRRSSECQVDCVNLLIPGPVRLLKGQAEDDGDMPRLDELLGSVRDFLHGDVMKTTTGRTNFLARVAGNSLDIVLRDLAIGEVHRREEKARLTALLGQNGDTRSLRAELVDRIRSRAINLENPELIAHLRQTVVNQVAIDQPRYSGLQTAAKRAV
;
A
#
# COMPACT_ATOMS: atom_id res chain seq x y z
N GLY A 1 3.09 -8.85 -13.37
CA GLY A 1 3.45 -8.84 -11.94
C GLY A 1 4.20 -10.08 -11.52
N ALA A 2 3.58 -10.98 -10.74
CA ALA A 2 4.25 -12.16 -10.15
C ALA A 2 5.00 -13.05 -11.16
N ARG A 3 4.47 -13.20 -12.39
CA ARG A 3 5.15 -13.90 -13.49
C ARG A 3 6.50 -13.25 -13.83
N ILE A 4 6.57 -11.92 -13.95
CA ILE A 4 7.81 -11.19 -14.30
C ILE A 4 8.91 -11.43 -13.26
N VAL A 5 8.51 -11.44 -11.99
CA VAL A 5 9.42 -11.59 -10.86
C VAL A 5 9.90 -13.05 -10.67
N ARG A 6 9.18 -14.04 -11.19
CA ARG A 6 9.41 -15.47 -10.89
C ARG A 6 9.72 -16.36 -12.09
N ALA A 7 9.28 -15.99 -13.29
CA ALA A 7 9.36 -16.87 -14.46
C ALA A 7 10.80 -16.90 -15.02
N PRO A 8 11.37 -18.10 -15.28
CA PRO A 8 12.74 -18.24 -15.76
C PRO A 8 13.02 -17.55 -17.10
N GLU A 9 12.00 -17.43 -17.95
CA GLU A 9 12.08 -16.75 -19.26
C GLU A 9 12.56 -15.29 -19.19
N PHE A 10 12.46 -14.66 -18.02
CA PHE A 10 12.91 -13.29 -17.78
C PHE A 10 14.25 -13.20 -17.04
N ASP A 11 14.87 -14.33 -16.64
CA ASP A 11 16.11 -14.32 -15.85
C ASP A 11 17.23 -13.51 -16.53
N GLY A 12 17.39 -13.68 -17.84
CA GLY A 12 18.43 -12.99 -18.61
C GLY A 12 18.24 -11.47 -18.75
N ILE A 13 17.03 -10.95 -18.50
CA ILE A 13 16.74 -9.52 -18.60
C ILE A 13 16.33 -8.86 -17.29
N ARG A 14 15.99 -9.63 -16.24
CA ARG A 14 15.36 -9.12 -15.01
C ARG A 14 16.17 -7.98 -14.40
N GLN A 15 17.48 -8.14 -14.31
CA GLN A 15 18.42 -7.13 -13.79
C GLN A 15 18.43 -5.82 -14.60
N LYS A 16 18.01 -5.85 -15.87
CA LYS A 16 17.93 -4.67 -16.73
C LYS A 16 16.55 -4.03 -16.73
N LEU A 17 15.53 -4.67 -16.17
CA LEU A 17 14.14 -4.20 -16.28
C LEU A 17 13.93 -2.85 -15.61
N ALA A 18 14.54 -2.59 -14.45
CA ALA A 18 14.45 -1.29 -13.79
C ALA A 18 15.02 -0.17 -14.67
N TYR A 19 16.21 -0.37 -15.23
CA TYR A 19 16.81 0.55 -16.19
C TYR A 19 15.93 0.79 -17.42
N LEU A 20 15.39 -0.28 -18.02
CA LEU A 20 14.49 -0.17 -19.17
C LEU A 20 13.19 0.58 -18.82
N CYS A 21 12.65 0.38 -17.62
CA CYS A 21 11.50 1.12 -17.12
C CYS A 21 11.82 2.63 -17.01
N GLY A 22 13.00 2.97 -16.51
CA GLY A 22 13.47 4.35 -16.45
C GLY A 22 13.53 4.99 -17.83
N GLN A 23 14.09 4.28 -18.82
CA GLN A 23 14.11 4.75 -20.21
C GLN A 23 12.71 4.95 -20.79
N ALA A 24 11.79 4.01 -20.54
CA ALA A 24 10.40 4.10 -21.02
C ALA A 24 9.69 5.32 -20.42
N LEU A 25 9.80 5.53 -19.11
CA LEU A 25 9.24 6.69 -18.41
C LEU A 25 9.82 8.00 -18.93
N ALA A 26 11.15 8.08 -19.13
CA ALA A 26 11.78 9.27 -19.69
C ALA A 26 11.23 9.61 -21.09
N ARG A 27 10.97 8.61 -21.95
CA ARG A 27 10.34 8.82 -23.25
C ARG A 27 8.91 9.32 -23.13
N ILE A 28 8.09 8.70 -22.28
CA ILE A 28 6.70 9.13 -22.02
C ILE A 28 6.70 10.58 -21.55
N HIS A 29 7.55 10.91 -20.57
CA HIS A 29 7.60 12.23 -19.97
C HIS A 29 8.28 13.28 -20.85
N SER A 30 8.81 12.90 -22.02
CA SER A 30 9.40 13.79 -23.02
C SER A 30 8.43 14.16 -24.15
N VAL A 31 7.23 13.57 -24.17
CA VAL A 31 6.19 13.91 -25.14
C VAL A 31 5.89 15.41 -25.07
N ASP A 32 5.98 16.10 -26.21
CA ASP A 32 5.60 17.50 -26.31
C ASP A 32 4.08 17.65 -26.14
N LEU A 33 3.67 18.16 -24.98
CA LEU A 33 2.27 18.28 -24.58
C LEU A 33 1.46 19.28 -25.42
N LYS A 34 2.13 20.26 -26.03
CA LYS A 34 1.49 21.24 -26.91
C LYS A 34 1.34 20.67 -28.30
N GLN A 35 2.43 20.13 -28.86
CA GLN A 35 2.43 19.55 -30.20
C GLN A 35 1.48 18.35 -30.30
N SER A 36 1.36 17.54 -29.25
CA SER A 36 0.44 16.40 -29.18
C SER A 36 -1.02 16.79 -28.90
N GLY A 37 -1.28 18.03 -28.46
CA GLY A 37 -2.61 18.48 -28.02
C GLY A 37 -3.07 17.89 -26.67
N LEU A 38 -2.22 17.13 -25.96
CA LEU A 38 -2.60 16.48 -24.70
C LEU A 38 -2.86 17.48 -23.56
N SER A 39 -2.18 18.62 -23.58
CA SER A 39 -2.40 19.70 -22.60
C SER A 39 -3.81 20.29 -22.63
N GLU A 40 -4.55 20.12 -23.74
CA GLU A 40 -5.94 20.58 -23.89
C GLU A 40 -6.96 19.48 -23.56
N ARG A 41 -6.53 18.23 -23.47
CA ARG A 41 -7.40 17.05 -23.32
C ARG A 41 -7.34 16.43 -21.94
N LEU A 42 -6.20 16.53 -21.27
CA LEU A 42 -5.97 15.95 -19.96
C LEU A 42 -5.97 17.04 -18.89
N GLY A 43 -6.53 16.70 -17.71
CA GLY A 43 -6.44 17.56 -16.54
C GLY A 43 -4.99 17.69 -16.07
N ALA A 44 -4.65 18.86 -15.51
CA ALA A 44 -3.39 19.08 -14.83
C ALA A 44 -3.60 19.03 -13.31
N LEU A 45 -2.73 18.34 -12.60
CA LEU A 45 -2.79 18.23 -11.14
C LEU A 45 -1.40 18.34 -10.53
N THR A 46 -1.29 19.20 -9.52
CA THR A 46 -0.09 19.38 -8.69
C THR A 46 -0.01 18.29 -7.62
N ALA A 47 1.18 18.14 -7.01
CA ALA A 47 1.38 17.23 -5.89
C ALA A 47 0.44 17.54 -4.72
N GLU A 48 0.29 18.82 -4.38
CA GLU A 48 -0.58 19.30 -3.30
C GLU A 48 -2.05 18.96 -3.56
N GLU A 49 -2.56 19.23 -4.77
CA GLU A 49 -3.93 18.88 -5.15
C GLU A 49 -4.19 17.38 -5.07
N PHE A 50 -3.22 16.53 -5.43
CA PHE A 50 -3.35 15.09 -5.30
C PHE A 50 -3.41 14.61 -3.85
N VAL A 51 -2.58 15.19 -2.98
CA VAL A 51 -2.61 14.89 -1.55
C VAL A 51 -3.97 15.28 -0.98
N HIS A 52 -4.47 16.49 -1.28
CA HIS A 52 -5.79 16.94 -0.83
C HIS A 52 -6.93 16.08 -1.39
N GLN A 53 -6.96 15.81 -2.70
CA GLN A 53 -8.00 14.99 -3.32
C GLN A 53 -8.09 13.59 -2.68
N THR A 54 -6.93 12.97 -2.45
CA THR A 54 -6.85 11.64 -1.83
C THR A 54 -7.28 11.69 -0.37
N TRP A 55 -6.81 12.69 0.36
CA TRP A 55 -7.12 12.86 1.77
C TRP A 55 -8.60 13.17 2.02
N ASP A 56 -9.18 14.04 1.21
CA ASP A 56 -10.60 14.40 1.26
C ASP A 56 -11.47 13.20 0.91
N ARG A 57 -11.07 12.38 -0.07
CA ARG A 57 -11.76 11.11 -0.37
C ARG A 57 -11.78 10.18 0.84
N TYR A 58 -10.68 10.08 1.58
CA TYR A 58 -10.59 9.28 2.80
C TYR A 58 -11.49 9.82 3.93
N LYS A 59 -11.57 11.14 4.13
CA LYS A 59 -12.42 11.76 5.16
C LYS A 59 -13.89 11.34 5.03
N LEU A 60 -14.36 11.13 3.80
CA LEU A 60 -15.73 10.65 3.50
C LEU A 60 -16.02 9.23 4.02
N PHE A 61 -15.01 8.42 4.33
CA PHE A 61 -15.22 7.05 4.83
C PHE A 61 -15.56 6.99 6.32
N HIS A 62 -15.45 8.10 7.05
CA HIS A 62 -15.76 8.20 8.48
C HIS A 62 -15.13 7.07 9.35
N THR A 63 -13.95 6.61 8.94
CA THR A 63 -13.14 5.58 9.60
C THR A 63 -11.81 6.20 10.05
N PRO A 64 -11.62 6.47 11.36
CA PRO A 64 -10.41 7.13 11.82
C PRO A 64 -9.22 6.17 11.74
N GLN A 65 -8.30 6.46 10.82
CA GLN A 65 -7.04 5.76 10.59
C GLN A 65 -5.87 6.75 10.83
N PRO A 66 -5.38 6.89 12.07
CA PRO A 66 -4.37 7.90 12.42
C PRO A 66 -3.13 7.90 11.52
N MET A 67 -2.68 6.74 11.02
CA MET A 67 -1.52 6.66 10.13
C MET A 67 -1.77 7.28 8.74
N ILE A 68 -3.01 7.25 8.24
CA ILE A 68 -3.37 7.88 6.97
C ILE A 68 -3.31 9.40 7.11
N ASP A 69 -3.83 9.95 8.21
CA ASP A 69 -3.72 11.38 8.50
C ASP A 69 -2.27 11.81 8.77
N TYR A 70 -1.48 10.98 9.46
CA TYR A 70 -0.04 11.21 9.63
C TYR A 70 0.70 11.30 8.29
N ALA A 71 0.45 10.34 7.38
CA ALA A 71 1.07 10.33 6.06
C ALA A 71 0.64 11.54 5.21
N ALA A 72 -0.64 11.92 5.24
CA ALA A 72 -1.13 13.12 4.54
C ALA A 72 -0.43 14.39 5.03
N MET A 73 -0.32 14.57 6.36
CA MET A 73 0.37 15.73 6.94
C MET A 73 1.86 15.75 6.60
N TRP A 74 2.53 14.59 6.65
CA TRP A 74 3.92 14.48 6.22
C TRP A 74 4.08 14.87 4.74
N LEU A 75 3.20 14.39 3.86
CA LEU A 75 3.23 14.75 2.43
C LEU A 75 3.05 16.25 2.22
N LEU A 76 2.11 16.89 2.92
CA LEU A 76 1.93 18.36 2.82
C LEU A 76 3.16 19.14 3.32
N ASP A 77 3.86 18.63 4.34
CA ASP A 77 5.10 19.23 4.86
C ASP A 77 6.31 19.04 3.93
N HIS A 78 6.25 18.07 3.01
CA HIS A 78 7.36 17.65 2.16
C HIS A 78 7.05 17.81 0.67
N LEU A 79 6.13 18.71 0.31
CA LEU A 79 5.78 18.99 -1.08
C LEU A 79 7.03 19.34 -1.91
N PRO A 80 7.18 18.77 -3.12
CA PRO A 80 8.29 19.11 -4.00
C PRO A 80 8.28 20.60 -4.37
N LYS A 81 9.43 21.27 -4.25
CA LYS A 81 9.56 22.73 -4.46
C LYS A 81 9.46 23.15 -5.94
N ALA A 82 9.86 22.27 -6.86
CA ALA A 82 9.82 22.53 -8.29
C ALA A 82 9.45 21.23 -9.02
N THR A 83 8.37 21.27 -9.77
CA THR A 83 7.91 20.15 -10.59
C THR A 83 7.83 20.60 -12.04
N ARG A 84 8.25 19.73 -12.96
CA ARG A 84 7.99 19.93 -14.39
C ARG A 84 6.66 19.27 -14.72
N SER A 85 5.87 19.86 -15.60
CA SER A 85 4.67 19.22 -16.12
C SER A 85 5.03 18.26 -17.25
N ALA A 86 4.58 17.02 -17.13
CA ALA A 86 4.76 15.96 -18.11
C ALA A 86 3.46 15.17 -18.29
N LEU A 87 3.38 14.37 -19.35
CA LEU A 87 2.39 13.29 -19.42
C LEU A 87 2.78 12.26 -18.36
N VAL A 88 1.88 12.00 -17.42
CA VAL A 88 2.07 11.03 -16.34
C VAL A 88 1.10 9.88 -16.57
N HIS A 89 1.63 8.66 -16.60
CA HIS A 89 0.85 7.44 -16.79
C HIS A 89 -0.04 7.16 -15.57
N ASN A 90 0.44 7.49 -14.37
CA ASN A 90 -0.23 7.38 -13.08
C ASN A 90 -0.34 5.94 -12.53
N ASP A 91 -0.58 4.93 -13.38
CA ASP A 91 -0.54 3.50 -12.99
C ASP A 91 0.62 2.73 -13.65
N PHE A 92 1.82 3.33 -13.73
CA PHE A 92 3.00 2.67 -14.28
C PHE A 92 3.56 1.62 -13.31
N ARG A 93 3.18 0.36 -13.49
CA ARG A 93 3.60 -0.77 -12.64
C ARG A 93 3.65 -2.07 -13.41
N ASN A 94 4.22 -3.11 -12.81
CA ASN A 94 4.50 -4.42 -13.44
C ASN A 94 3.28 -5.19 -13.97
N GLY A 95 2.06 -4.76 -13.66
CA GLY A 95 0.84 -5.32 -14.24
C GLY A 95 0.39 -4.61 -15.52
N ASN A 96 0.89 -3.40 -15.78
CA ASN A 96 0.52 -2.55 -16.90
C ASN A 96 1.69 -2.36 -17.89
N ILE A 97 2.76 -3.14 -17.73
CA ILE A 97 3.89 -3.17 -18.63
C ILE A 97 3.97 -4.57 -19.24
N MET A 98 4.01 -4.63 -20.57
CA MET A 98 4.26 -5.86 -21.31
C MET A 98 5.76 -6.04 -21.50
N PHE A 99 6.28 -7.16 -20.99
CA PHE A 99 7.68 -7.56 -21.14
C PHE A 99 7.80 -8.74 -22.11
N SER A 100 8.82 -8.71 -22.95
CA SER A 100 9.35 -9.87 -23.67
C SER A 100 10.77 -10.17 -23.18
N PRO A 101 11.35 -11.32 -23.52
CA PRO A 101 12.78 -11.59 -23.27
C PRO A 101 13.74 -10.60 -23.92
N GLN A 102 13.27 -9.66 -24.74
CA GLN A 102 14.05 -8.60 -25.38
C GLN A 102 13.89 -7.23 -24.70
N GLY A 103 12.93 -7.07 -23.77
CA GLY A 103 12.70 -5.81 -23.05
C GLY A 103 11.23 -5.44 -22.93
N ILE A 104 10.96 -4.13 -22.85
CA ILE A 104 9.60 -3.59 -22.77
C ILE A 104 8.98 -3.52 -24.17
N VAL A 105 7.78 -4.07 -24.32
CA VAL A 105 7.02 -4.11 -25.58
C VAL A 105 5.96 -3.01 -25.62
N ALA A 106 5.22 -2.83 -24.53
CA ALA A 106 4.13 -1.86 -24.45
C ALA A 106 3.86 -1.43 -23.01
N VAL A 107 3.30 -0.23 -22.89
CA VAL A 107 2.73 0.32 -21.66
C VAL A 107 1.22 0.44 -21.87
N LEU A 108 0.45 -0.19 -20.98
CA LEU A 108 -0.99 -0.36 -21.08
C LEU A 108 -1.71 0.49 -20.03
N ASP A 109 -3.02 0.64 -20.19
CA ASP A 109 -3.92 1.16 -19.15
C ASP A 109 -3.72 2.65 -18.80
N TRP A 110 -4.01 3.50 -19.79
CA TRP A 110 -3.84 4.96 -19.73
C TRP A 110 -5.07 5.70 -19.18
N GLU A 111 -6.06 5.02 -18.61
CA GLU A 111 -7.37 5.61 -18.26
C GLU A 111 -7.29 6.69 -17.17
N VAL A 112 -6.25 6.66 -16.34
CA VAL A 112 -5.98 7.62 -15.26
C VAL A 112 -4.79 8.55 -15.56
N ALA A 113 -4.36 8.62 -16.81
CA ALA A 113 -3.27 9.50 -17.23
C ALA A 113 -3.68 10.97 -17.10
N HIS A 114 -2.72 11.82 -16.75
CA HIS A 114 -2.93 13.26 -16.54
C HIS A 114 -1.64 14.03 -16.82
N ILE A 115 -1.74 15.36 -16.80
CA ILE A 115 -0.57 16.24 -16.81
C ILE A 115 -0.14 16.50 -15.39
N GLY A 116 1.11 16.21 -15.06
CA GLY A 116 1.58 16.35 -13.68
C GLY A 116 3.06 16.13 -13.54
N ASP A 117 3.46 15.82 -12.31
CA ASP A 117 4.85 15.58 -11.97
C ASP A 117 5.32 14.19 -12.45
N PRO A 118 6.36 14.10 -13.29
CA PRO A 118 6.90 12.83 -13.78
C PRO A 118 7.46 11.93 -12.67
N MET A 119 7.89 12.47 -11.54
CA MET A 119 8.45 11.65 -10.44
C MET A 119 7.39 10.75 -9.81
N ARG A 120 6.10 11.05 -10.03
CA ARG A 120 4.98 10.19 -9.65
C ARG A 120 5.10 8.79 -10.21
N ASP A 121 5.38 8.64 -11.50
CA ASP A 121 5.47 7.31 -12.12
C ASP A 121 6.69 6.52 -11.62
N LEU A 122 7.80 7.21 -11.34
CA LEU A 122 8.99 6.59 -10.75
C LEU A 122 8.71 6.11 -9.32
N GLY A 123 8.05 6.95 -8.50
CA GLY A 123 7.69 6.57 -7.14
C GLY A 123 6.61 5.48 -7.10
N TRP A 124 5.69 5.48 -8.06
CA TRP A 124 4.61 4.50 -8.12
C TRP A 124 5.14 3.08 -8.30
N ILE A 125 6.01 2.81 -9.28
CA ILE A 125 6.59 1.47 -9.48
C ILE A 125 7.43 0.98 -8.31
N CYS A 126 7.94 1.91 -7.48
CA CYS A 126 8.68 1.61 -6.26
C CYS A 126 7.80 1.20 -5.07
N THR A 127 6.49 1.47 -5.12
CA THR A 127 5.55 1.11 -4.04
C THR A 127 5.57 -0.39 -3.76
N ASN A 128 5.68 -0.78 -2.49
CA ASN A 128 5.90 -2.18 -2.08
C ASN A 128 4.80 -3.15 -2.54
N SER A 129 3.57 -2.65 -2.70
CA SER A 129 2.45 -3.42 -3.29
C SER A 129 2.77 -4.02 -4.67
N TRP A 130 3.72 -3.44 -5.39
CA TRP A 130 4.14 -3.90 -6.71
C TRP A 130 5.39 -4.78 -6.68
N ARG A 131 5.99 -5.05 -5.52
CA ARG A 131 7.22 -5.87 -5.42
C ARG A 131 6.96 -7.38 -5.42
N PHE A 132 5.71 -7.83 -5.36
CA PHE A 132 5.30 -9.25 -5.39
C PHE A 132 6.05 -10.17 -4.40
N GLY A 133 6.41 -9.62 -3.23
CA GLY A 133 7.11 -10.32 -2.15
C GLY A 133 8.64 -10.20 -2.18
N ARG A 134 9.22 -9.45 -3.12
CA ARG A 134 10.67 -9.17 -3.21
C ARG A 134 11.01 -7.81 -2.63
N THR A 135 10.96 -7.70 -1.30
CA THR A 135 11.20 -6.42 -0.60
C THR A 135 12.54 -5.78 -0.96
N GLU A 136 13.55 -6.62 -1.15
CA GLU A 136 14.93 -6.26 -1.42
C GLU A 136 15.14 -5.63 -2.79
N LEU A 137 14.17 -5.76 -3.71
CA LEU A 137 14.21 -5.18 -5.04
C LEU A 137 13.12 -4.09 -5.14
N PRO A 138 13.46 -2.83 -4.82
CA PRO A 138 12.45 -1.78 -4.63
C PRO A 138 11.66 -1.45 -5.90
N VAL A 139 12.28 -1.57 -7.07
CA VAL A 139 11.64 -1.25 -8.35
C VAL A 139 10.92 -2.49 -8.86
N GLY A 140 9.60 -2.50 -8.66
CA GLY A 140 8.71 -3.54 -9.17
C GLY A 140 9.00 -4.98 -8.72
N GLY A 141 9.88 -5.18 -7.73
CA GLY A 141 10.35 -6.49 -7.29
C GLY A 141 11.40 -7.11 -8.22
N PHE A 142 12.05 -6.33 -9.10
CA PHE A 142 13.04 -6.85 -10.06
C PHE A 142 14.32 -6.02 -10.21
N GLY A 143 14.43 -4.83 -9.60
CA GLY A 143 15.66 -4.04 -9.64
C GLY A 143 15.76 -2.97 -8.57
N GLU A 144 16.89 -2.26 -8.56
CA GLU A 144 17.25 -1.23 -7.57
C GLU A 144 16.84 0.16 -8.04
N TYR A 145 16.77 1.12 -7.10
CA TYR A 145 16.44 2.52 -7.41
C TYR A 145 17.45 3.12 -8.38
N GLU A 146 18.73 2.84 -8.18
CA GLU A 146 19.83 3.35 -8.97
C GLU A 146 19.72 2.94 -10.44
N ASP A 147 19.27 1.71 -10.71
CA ASP A 147 19.04 1.23 -12.07
C ASP A 147 17.91 2.02 -12.76
N LEU A 148 16.80 2.23 -12.05
CA LEU A 148 15.65 2.99 -12.55
C LEU A 148 16.06 4.44 -12.86
N PHE A 149 16.81 5.07 -11.95
CA PHE A 149 17.26 6.45 -12.09
C PHE A 149 18.25 6.57 -13.25
N ALA A 150 19.27 5.71 -13.32
CA ALA A 150 20.22 5.68 -14.42
C ALA A 150 19.52 5.49 -15.77
N GLY A 151 18.51 4.62 -15.85
CA GLY A 151 17.69 4.44 -17.03
C GLY A 151 16.98 5.73 -17.46
N TYR A 152 16.34 6.40 -16.50
CA TYR A 152 15.63 7.65 -16.74
C TYR A 152 16.55 8.79 -17.17
N GLU A 153 17.68 8.95 -16.49
CA GLU A 153 18.71 9.96 -16.76
C GLU A 153 19.33 9.76 -18.15
N SER A 154 19.54 8.52 -18.58
CA SER A 154 20.15 8.19 -19.89
C SER A 154 19.37 8.70 -21.09
N VAL A 155 18.06 8.92 -20.95
CA VAL A 155 17.18 9.38 -22.03
C VAL A 155 16.75 10.82 -21.81
N SER A 156 16.42 11.20 -20.58
CA SER A 156 15.95 12.56 -20.29
C SER A 156 17.07 13.59 -20.23
N GLY A 157 18.31 13.17 -19.95
CA GLY A 157 19.43 14.07 -19.64
C GLY A 157 19.27 14.83 -18.32
N GLN A 158 18.23 14.52 -17.53
CA GLN A 158 17.89 15.21 -16.29
C GLN A 158 18.19 14.30 -15.10
N LYS A 159 18.98 14.78 -14.15
CA LYS A 159 19.30 14.05 -12.92
C LYS A 159 18.03 13.83 -12.09
N VAL A 160 17.83 12.61 -11.60
CA VAL A 160 16.73 12.26 -10.70
C VAL A 160 17.11 12.63 -9.27
N ASP A 161 16.19 13.28 -8.56
CA ASP A 161 16.29 13.51 -7.12
C ASP A 161 15.64 12.33 -6.36
N PRO A 162 16.42 11.51 -5.64
CA PRO A 162 15.87 10.37 -4.90
C PRO A 162 14.82 10.75 -3.85
N GLU A 163 14.96 11.89 -3.17
CA GLU A 163 13.99 12.29 -2.14
C GLU A 163 12.67 12.73 -2.78
N HIS A 164 12.71 13.28 -3.99
CA HIS A 164 11.52 13.60 -4.77
C HIS A 164 10.79 12.32 -5.22
N VAL A 165 11.52 11.28 -5.65
CA VAL A 165 10.91 9.97 -5.95
C VAL A 165 10.33 9.33 -4.68
N LYS A 166 11.03 9.43 -3.55
CA LYS A 166 10.56 8.92 -2.26
C LYS A 166 9.27 9.60 -1.79
N PHE A 167 9.12 10.91 -2.01
CA PHE A 167 7.85 11.62 -1.78
C PHE A 167 6.71 10.92 -2.53
N TRP A 168 6.91 10.61 -3.81
CA TRP A 168 5.91 9.95 -4.63
C TRP A 168 5.71 8.46 -4.31
N GLU A 169 6.73 7.77 -3.79
CA GLU A 169 6.60 6.41 -3.25
C GLU A 169 5.72 6.40 -1.98
N VAL A 170 5.95 7.34 -1.06
CA VAL A 170 5.10 7.54 0.13
C VAL A 170 3.68 7.87 -0.29
N PHE A 171 3.52 8.80 -1.24
CA PHE A 171 2.21 9.14 -1.81
C PHE A 171 1.54 7.90 -2.42
N GLY A 172 2.28 7.04 -3.12
CA GLY A 172 1.77 5.80 -3.69
C GLY A 172 1.18 4.87 -2.62
N SER A 173 1.91 4.63 -1.53
CA SER A 173 1.40 3.86 -0.40
C SER A 173 0.19 4.53 0.27
N PHE A 174 0.21 5.84 0.46
CA PHE A 174 -0.92 6.61 1.01
C PHE A 174 -2.17 6.51 0.12
N TRP A 175 -2.02 6.74 -1.19
CA TRP A 175 -3.10 6.67 -2.17
C TRP A 175 -3.70 5.27 -2.26
N TRP A 176 -2.86 4.23 -2.28
CA TRP A 176 -3.34 2.85 -2.31
C TRP A 176 -4.01 2.43 -0.99
N ALA A 177 -3.57 2.96 0.16
CA ALA A 177 -4.24 2.73 1.44
C ALA A 177 -5.69 3.23 1.42
N VAL A 178 -5.91 4.43 0.86
CA VAL A 178 -7.23 5.04 0.69
C VAL A 178 -8.05 4.30 -0.36
N GLY A 179 -7.45 3.91 -1.49
CA GLY A 179 -8.10 3.10 -2.52
C GLY A 179 -8.61 1.77 -1.98
N CYS A 180 -7.82 1.08 -1.15
CA CYS A 180 -8.24 -0.15 -0.47
C CYS A 180 -9.46 0.10 0.43
N LEU A 181 -9.46 1.15 1.26
CA LEU A 181 -10.64 1.50 2.08
C LEU A 181 -11.87 1.80 1.22
N GLY A 182 -11.68 2.42 0.06
CA GLY A 182 -12.75 2.65 -0.93
C GLY A 182 -13.42 1.35 -1.40
N MET A 183 -12.69 0.24 -1.49
CA MET A 183 -13.27 -1.07 -1.82
C MET A 183 -14.20 -1.58 -0.72
N ALA A 184 -13.81 -1.43 0.55
CA ALA A 184 -14.68 -1.74 1.68
C ALA A 184 -15.93 -0.85 1.68
N GLU A 185 -15.79 0.42 1.35
CA GLU A 185 -16.93 1.33 1.27
C GLU A 185 -17.90 0.94 0.15
N HIS A 186 -17.40 0.63 -1.04
CA HIS A 186 -18.23 0.13 -2.14
C HIS A 186 -18.97 -1.17 -1.77
N TYR A 187 -18.37 -2.05 -0.96
CA TYR A 187 -19.09 -3.22 -0.46
C TYR A 187 -20.26 -2.85 0.48
N ARG A 188 -20.08 -1.82 1.32
CA ARG A 188 -21.11 -1.38 2.28
C ARG A 188 -22.29 -0.71 1.56
N VAL A 189 -22.00 0.28 0.73
CA VAL A 189 -23.01 1.19 0.18
C VAL A 189 -23.17 1.13 -1.34
N GLY A 190 -22.24 0.48 -2.04
CA GLY A 190 -22.24 0.37 -3.50
C GLY A 190 -23.04 -0.83 -4.02
N PRO A 191 -23.23 -0.89 -5.36
CA PRO A 191 -24.02 -1.95 -6.00
C PRO A 191 -23.29 -3.29 -6.09
N ASP A 192 -21.96 -3.31 -5.99
CA ASP A 192 -21.14 -4.51 -6.09
C ASP A 192 -20.69 -4.98 -4.69
N LYS A 193 -21.28 -6.09 -4.24
CA LYS A 193 -21.04 -6.71 -2.92
C LYS A 193 -20.27 -8.03 -3.01
N THR A 194 -19.25 -8.07 -3.87
CA THR A 194 -18.37 -9.24 -4.04
C THR A 194 -17.50 -9.53 -2.81
N VAL A 195 -17.17 -10.81 -2.60
CA VAL A 195 -16.31 -11.31 -1.49
C VAL A 195 -14.91 -10.69 -1.48
N GLU A 196 -14.44 -10.24 -2.63
CA GLU A 196 -13.12 -9.64 -2.82
C GLU A 196 -13.01 -8.26 -2.18
N ARG A 197 -14.08 -7.46 -2.21
CA ARG A 197 -14.04 -6.06 -1.82
C ARG A 197 -13.64 -5.85 -0.36
N PRO A 198 -14.24 -6.54 0.63
CA PRO A 198 -13.78 -6.47 2.02
C PRO A 198 -12.34 -6.98 2.19
N GLY A 199 -11.97 -8.04 1.47
CA GLY A 199 -10.61 -8.59 1.49
C GLY A 199 -9.57 -7.58 0.98
N ILE A 200 -9.85 -6.89 -0.12
CA ILE A 200 -9.03 -5.78 -0.62
C ILE A 200 -9.04 -4.61 0.37
N GLY A 201 -10.17 -4.33 1.01
CA GLY A 201 -10.28 -3.35 2.09
C GLY A 201 -9.26 -3.56 3.20
N ARG A 202 -9.03 -4.81 3.61
CA ARG A 202 -8.03 -5.16 4.63
C ARG A 202 -6.59 -4.91 4.17
N ARG A 203 -6.33 -4.79 2.86
CA ARG A 203 -5.00 -4.43 2.33
C ARG A 203 -4.61 -2.97 2.60
N SER A 204 -5.51 -2.15 3.14
CA SER A 204 -5.14 -0.82 3.64
C SER A 204 -4.02 -0.91 4.71
N SER A 205 -3.98 -1.97 5.53
CA SER A 205 -2.91 -2.15 6.52
C SER A 205 -1.55 -2.49 5.90
N GLU A 206 -1.50 -3.15 4.73
CA GLU A 206 -0.27 -3.32 3.92
C GLU A 206 0.33 -1.94 3.60
N CYS A 207 -0.51 -1.07 3.07
CA CYS A 207 -0.10 0.26 2.59
C CYS A 207 0.29 1.18 3.74
N GLN A 208 -0.43 1.09 4.87
CA GLN A 208 -0.08 1.84 6.08
C GLN A 208 1.25 1.37 6.66
N VAL A 209 1.56 0.06 6.65
CA VAL A 209 2.87 -0.42 7.16
C VAL A 209 4.03 0.02 6.26
N ASP A 210 3.78 0.18 4.95
CA ASP A 210 4.78 0.77 4.05
C ASP A 210 5.06 2.24 4.43
N CYS A 211 4.02 3.04 4.67
CA CYS A 211 4.19 4.41 5.16
C CYS A 211 4.97 4.42 6.48
N VAL A 212 4.68 3.50 7.41
CA VAL A 212 5.44 3.35 8.66
C VAL A 212 6.92 3.07 8.40
N ASN A 213 7.24 2.16 7.48
CA ASN A 213 8.63 1.81 7.18
C ASN A 213 9.40 2.95 6.51
N LEU A 214 8.71 3.73 5.67
CA LEU A 214 9.29 4.85 4.92
C LEU A 214 9.48 6.10 5.79
N LEU A 215 8.52 6.39 6.69
CA LEU A 215 8.45 7.64 7.42
C LEU A 215 8.95 7.53 8.86
N ILE A 216 8.59 6.45 9.55
CA ILE A 216 8.80 6.28 10.99
C ILE A 216 9.36 4.88 11.30
N PRO A 217 10.57 4.55 10.78
CA PRO A 217 11.25 3.31 11.12
C PRO A 217 11.58 3.26 12.62
N GLY A 218 11.60 2.07 13.22
CA GLY A 218 11.90 1.93 14.64
C GLY A 218 11.62 0.53 15.17
N PRO A 219 11.62 0.33 16.50
CA PRO A 219 11.29 -0.95 17.11
C PRO A 219 9.79 -1.25 17.12
N VAL A 220 9.43 -2.52 17.33
CA VAL A 220 8.04 -2.98 17.48
C VAL A 220 7.99 -4.29 18.25
N ARG A 221 6.98 -4.47 19.10
CA ARG A 221 6.69 -5.76 19.72
C ARG A 221 5.58 -6.47 18.95
N LEU A 222 5.85 -7.63 18.37
CA LEU A 222 4.81 -8.43 17.72
C LEU A 222 3.99 -9.19 18.77
N LEU A 223 2.67 -9.10 18.64
CA LEU A 223 1.74 -9.85 19.47
C LEU A 223 1.73 -11.32 19.06
N LYS A 224 1.59 -12.19 20.05
CA LYS A 224 1.45 -13.64 19.88
C LYS A 224 0.09 -14.05 20.42
N GLY A 225 -0.59 -14.95 19.69
CA GLY A 225 -1.86 -15.52 20.14
C GLY A 225 -1.64 -16.52 21.24
N GLN A 226 -2.60 -16.61 22.15
CA GLN A 226 -2.73 -17.73 23.07
C GLN A 226 -3.96 -18.52 22.61
N ALA A 227 -3.75 -19.78 22.25
CA ALA A 227 -4.86 -20.72 22.12
C ALA A 227 -5.19 -21.19 23.53
N GLU A 228 -6.34 -20.78 24.05
CA GLU A 228 -6.89 -21.37 25.27
C GLU A 228 -7.71 -22.60 24.86
N ASP A 229 -7.36 -23.74 25.45
CA ASP A 229 -8.07 -25.01 25.30
C ASP A 229 -8.94 -25.21 26.54
N ASP A 230 -10.25 -24.98 26.41
CA ASP A 230 -11.23 -25.16 27.49
C ASP A 230 -11.94 -26.52 27.41
N GLY A 231 -11.67 -27.32 26.37
CA GLY A 231 -12.21 -28.67 26.18
C GLY A 231 -13.73 -28.78 26.05
N ASP A 232 -14.44 -27.67 25.82
CA ASP A 232 -15.91 -27.61 25.74
C ASP A 232 -16.43 -27.75 24.28
N MET A 233 -17.64 -27.27 24.00
CA MET A 233 -18.28 -27.18 22.67
C MET A 233 -17.32 -26.75 21.54
N PRO A 234 -17.54 -27.21 20.28
CA PRO A 234 -16.71 -26.81 19.15
C PRO A 234 -16.54 -25.29 19.07
N ARG A 235 -15.29 -24.85 19.13
CA ARG A 235 -14.96 -23.43 19.24
C ARG A 235 -15.18 -22.72 17.89
N LEU A 236 -15.35 -21.40 17.94
CA LEU A 236 -15.53 -20.58 16.73
C LEU A 236 -14.36 -20.73 15.74
N ASP A 237 -13.13 -20.84 16.24
CA ASP A 237 -11.94 -21.06 15.41
C ASP A 237 -11.93 -22.44 14.73
N GLU A 238 -12.49 -23.47 15.37
CA GLU A 238 -12.63 -24.81 14.78
C GLU A 238 -13.66 -24.81 13.64
N LEU A 239 -14.81 -24.16 13.85
CA LEU A 239 -15.83 -24.01 12.82
C LEU A 239 -15.30 -23.26 11.60
N LEU A 240 -14.67 -22.10 11.82
CA LEU A 240 -14.08 -21.30 10.74
C LEU A 240 -12.90 -22.00 10.07
N GLY A 241 -12.07 -22.70 10.85
CA GLY A 241 -10.95 -23.50 10.36
C GLY A 241 -11.40 -24.60 9.41
N SER A 242 -12.47 -25.33 9.76
CA SER A 242 -13.02 -26.39 8.91
C SER A 242 -13.49 -25.88 7.55
N VAL A 243 -14.17 -24.73 7.52
CA VAL A 243 -14.64 -24.10 6.26
C VAL A 243 -13.46 -23.61 5.43
N ARG A 244 -12.46 -22.99 6.06
CA ARG A 244 -11.23 -22.56 5.38
C ARG A 244 -10.52 -23.75 4.74
N ASP A 245 -10.38 -24.85 5.47
CA ASP A 245 -9.65 -26.03 5.00
C ASP A 245 -10.37 -26.69 3.82
N PHE A 246 -11.70 -26.76 3.85
CA PHE A 246 -12.51 -27.20 2.72
C PHE A 246 -12.31 -26.29 1.48
N LEU A 247 -12.28 -24.97 1.65
CA LEU A 247 -12.06 -24.03 0.55
C LEU A 247 -10.66 -24.19 -0.07
N HIS A 248 -9.61 -24.23 0.75
CA HIS A 248 -8.22 -24.35 0.30
C HIS A 248 -7.86 -25.74 -0.21
N GLY A 249 -8.43 -26.78 0.40
CA GLY A 249 -8.19 -28.17 0.09
C GLY A 249 -9.06 -28.63 -1.07
N ASP A 250 -10.34 -28.84 -0.83
CA ASP A 250 -11.25 -29.52 -1.73
C ASP A 250 -11.69 -28.64 -2.91
N VAL A 251 -12.20 -27.45 -2.61
CA VAL A 251 -12.76 -26.56 -3.64
C VAL A 251 -11.67 -26.07 -4.59
N MET A 252 -10.54 -25.61 -4.07
CA MET A 252 -9.43 -25.13 -4.90
C MET A 252 -8.71 -26.23 -5.69
N LYS A 253 -8.79 -27.51 -5.29
CA LYS A 253 -8.21 -28.62 -6.09
C LYS A 253 -9.13 -29.07 -7.22
N THR A 254 -10.44 -28.88 -7.07
CA THR A 254 -11.46 -29.40 -8.01
C THR A 254 -12.02 -28.34 -8.95
N THR A 255 -11.73 -27.05 -8.71
CA THR A 255 -12.20 -25.94 -9.55
C THR A 255 -11.05 -25.19 -10.22
N THR A 256 -11.35 -24.50 -11.32
CA THR A 256 -10.41 -23.60 -12.02
C THR A 256 -11.07 -22.24 -12.30
N GLY A 257 -10.32 -21.29 -12.88
CA GLY A 257 -10.84 -19.99 -13.28
C GLY A 257 -11.41 -19.17 -12.12
N ARG A 258 -12.55 -18.50 -12.36
CA ARG A 258 -13.16 -17.56 -11.41
C ARG A 258 -13.55 -18.22 -10.08
N THR A 259 -14.15 -19.40 -10.10
CA THR A 259 -14.60 -20.09 -8.88
C THR A 259 -13.42 -20.45 -7.98
N ASN A 260 -12.33 -20.97 -8.56
CA ASN A 260 -11.10 -21.26 -7.82
C ASN A 260 -10.52 -20.02 -7.15
N PHE A 261 -10.51 -18.91 -7.89
CA PHE A 261 -10.02 -17.64 -7.40
C PHE A 261 -10.90 -17.10 -6.25
N LEU A 262 -12.23 -17.14 -6.38
CA LEU A 262 -13.13 -16.70 -5.31
C LEU A 262 -13.03 -17.60 -4.07
N ALA A 263 -12.83 -18.91 -4.23
CA ALA A 263 -12.58 -19.83 -3.12
C ALA A 263 -11.30 -19.46 -2.35
N ARG A 264 -10.22 -19.11 -3.07
CA ARG A 264 -8.98 -18.61 -2.46
C ARG A 264 -9.21 -17.31 -1.68
N VAL A 265 -9.98 -16.37 -2.25
CA VAL A 265 -10.29 -15.10 -1.60
C VAL A 265 -11.12 -15.31 -0.32
N ALA A 266 -12.11 -16.20 -0.37
CA ALA A 266 -12.93 -16.55 0.77
C ALA A 266 -12.10 -17.23 1.88
N GLY A 267 -11.25 -18.20 1.53
CA GLY A 267 -10.35 -18.87 2.48
C GLY A 267 -9.36 -17.90 3.12
N ASN A 268 -8.74 -17.01 2.34
CA ASN A 268 -7.89 -15.93 2.87
C ASN A 268 -8.64 -15.00 3.84
N SER A 269 -9.92 -14.75 3.61
CA SER A 269 -10.75 -13.92 4.50
C SER A 269 -11.00 -14.63 5.83
N LEU A 270 -11.27 -15.93 5.82
CA LEU A 270 -11.39 -16.74 7.04
C LEU A 270 -10.07 -16.80 7.82
N ASP A 271 -8.95 -16.90 7.12
CA ASP A 271 -7.61 -16.82 7.71
C ASP A 271 -7.38 -15.51 8.48
N ILE A 272 -7.89 -14.38 7.98
CA ILE A 272 -7.85 -13.09 8.68
C ILE A 272 -8.69 -13.16 9.96
N VAL A 273 -9.92 -13.70 9.88
CA VAL A 273 -10.82 -13.82 11.03
C VAL A 273 -10.20 -14.70 12.11
N LEU A 274 -9.62 -15.84 11.75
CA LEU A 274 -8.94 -16.74 12.69
C LEU A 274 -7.78 -16.05 13.42
N ARG A 275 -6.99 -15.22 12.72
CA ARG A 275 -5.93 -14.43 13.35
C ARG A 275 -6.49 -13.31 14.24
N ASP A 276 -7.57 -12.65 13.84
CA ASP A 276 -8.22 -11.64 14.68
C ASP A 276 -8.82 -12.24 15.96
N LEU A 277 -9.35 -13.46 15.90
CA LEU A 277 -9.78 -14.21 17.09
C LEU A 277 -8.59 -14.49 18.02
N ALA A 278 -7.43 -14.87 17.48
CA ALA A 278 -6.27 -15.25 18.28
C ALA A 278 -5.55 -14.07 18.96
N ILE A 279 -5.49 -12.89 18.33
CA ILE A 279 -4.72 -11.73 18.85
C ILE A 279 -5.45 -10.39 18.82
N GLY A 280 -6.60 -10.30 18.17
CA GLY A 280 -7.30 -9.03 17.93
C GLY A 280 -7.79 -8.35 19.21
N GLU A 281 -8.22 -9.12 20.22
CA GLU A 281 -8.62 -8.54 21.51
C GLU A 281 -7.44 -7.88 22.23
N VAL A 282 -6.32 -8.61 22.36
CA VAL A 282 -5.08 -8.08 22.96
C VAL A 282 -4.61 -6.85 22.19
N HIS A 283 -4.64 -6.91 20.86
CA HIS A 283 -4.28 -5.79 19.99
C HIS A 283 -5.12 -4.53 20.28
N ARG A 284 -6.45 -4.66 20.30
CA ARG A 284 -7.37 -3.54 20.56
C ARG A 284 -7.25 -3.01 21.99
N ARG A 285 -7.05 -3.88 22.98
CA ARG A 285 -6.85 -3.50 24.38
C ARG A 285 -5.58 -2.69 24.57
N GLU A 286 -4.46 -3.16 24.03
CA GLU A 286 -3.20 -2.44 24.13
C GLU A 286 -3.18 -1.14 23.32
N GLU A 287 -3.83 -1.13 22.15
CA GLU A 287 -4.03 0.10 21.39
C GLU A 287 -4.80 1.14 22.19
N LYS A 288 -5.94 0.76 22.79
CA LYS A 288 -6.73 1.63 23.66
C LYS A 288 -5.88 2.19 24.80
N ALA A 289 -5.10 1.35 25.47
CA ALA A 289 -4.21 1.79 26.55
C ALA A 289 -3.20 2.85 26.07
N ARG A 290 -2.57 2.63 24.90
CA ARG A 290 -1.65 3.62 24.30
C ARG A 290 -2.37 4.92 23.93
N LEU A 291 -3.57 4.85 23.36
CA LEU A 291 -4.36 6.03 23.00
C LEU A 291 -4.77 6.83 24.24
N THR A 292 -5.24 6.15 25.29
CA THR A 292 -5.61 6.80 26.56
C THR A 292 -4.42 7.52 27.17
N ALA A 293 -3.24 6.88 27.20
CA ALA A 293 -2.02 7.51 27.68
C ALA A 293 -1.62 8.74 26.84
N LEU A 294 -1.58 8.59 25.52
CA LEU A 294 -1.19 9.66 24.59
C LEU A 294 -2.12 10.87 24.62
N LEU A 295 -3.42 10.63 24.78
CA LEU A 295 -4.43 11.70 24.71
C LEU A 295 -4.79 12.29 26.08
N GLY A 296 -4.42 11.60 27.17
CA GLY A 296 -4.77 11.99 28.54
C GLY A 296 -6.26 11.83 28.86
N GLN A 297 -6.99 11.00 28.11
CA GLN A 297 -8.44 10.83 28.28
C GLN A 297 -8.91 9.39 28.06
N ASN A 298 -10.02 9.03 28.70
CA ASN A 298 -10.67 7.73 28.54
C ASN A 298 -11.76 7.77 27.46
N GLY A 299 -11.96 6.64 26.79
CA GLY A 299 -12.99 6.50 25.75
C GLY A 299 -12.99 5.10 25.15
N ASP A 300 -13.90 4.84 24.22
CA ASP A 300 -13.78 3.69 23.33
C ASP A 300 -12.70 3.95 22.26
N THR A 301 -12.14 2.88 21.68
CA THR A 301 -11.02 2.98 20.73
C THR A 301 -11.35 3.85 19.52
N ARG A 302 -12.59 3.83 19.02
CA ARG A 302 -12.97 4.60 17.83
C ARG A 302 -12.98 6.09 18.14
N SER A 303 -13.57 6.50 19.26
CA SER A 303 -13.58 7.89 19.71
C SER A 303 -12.17 8.42 20.00
N LEU A 304 -11.32 7.61 20.63
CA LEU A 304 -9.92 7.98 20.85
C LEU A 304 -9.11 8.10 19.56
N ARG A 305 -9.33 7.21 18.57
CA ARG A 305 -8.72 7.34 17.25
C ARG A 305 -9.17 8.62 16.54
N ALA A 306 -10.45 8.98 16.64
CA ALA A 306 -10.99 10.20 16.04
C ALA A 306 -10.35 11.46 16.65
N GLU A 307 -10.25 11.53 17.98
CA GLU A 307 -9.51 12.60 18.67
C GLU A 307 -8.06 12.68 18.19
N LEU A 308 -7.35 11.54 18.10
CA LEU A 308 -5.96 11.54 17.63
C LEU A 308 -5.85 12.07 16.19
N VAL A 309 -6.76 11.64 15.32
CA VAL A 309 -6.84 12.15 13.94
C VAL A 309 -7.05 13.66 13.92
N ASP A 310 -7.94 14.20 14.75
CA ASP A 310 -8.20 15.64 14.82
C ASP A 310 -6.99 16.41 15.36
N ARG A 311 -6.25 15.86 16.34
CA ARG A 311 -4.98 16.46 16.82
C ARG A 311 -3.89 16.46 15.74
N ILE A 312 -3.80 15.39 14.93
CA ILE A 312 -2.85 15.32 13.81
C ILE A 312 -3.21 16.38 12.76
N ARG A 313 -4.48 16.44 12.35
CA ARG A 313 -5.00 17.40 11.36
C ARG A 313 -4.80 18.85 11.75
N SER A 314 -5.08 19.17 13.01
CA SER A 314 -4.96 20.52 13.57
C SER A 314 -3.52 20.89 13.96
N ARG A 315 -2.56 19.98 13.82
CA ARG A 315 -1.19 20.10 14.34
C ARG A 315 -1.12 20.33 15.87
N ALA A 316 -2.17 19.97 16.60
CA ALA A 316 -2.17 19.99 18.06
C ALA A 316 -1.23 18.94 18.67
N ILE A 317 -0.84 17.92 17.89
CA ILE A 317 0.27 17.01 18.21
C ILE A 317 1.34 17.12 17.12
N ASN A 318 2.60 17.25 17.54
CA ASN A 318 3.75 17.27 16.62
C ASN A 318 3.94 15.86 16.01
N LEU A 319 4.16 15.77 14.69
CA LEU A 319 4.46 14.51 14.00
C LEU A 319 5.73 13.84 14.51
N GLU A 320 6.70 14.61 15.00
CA GLU A 320 7.95 14.12 15.59
C GLU A 320 7.78 13.63 17.04
N ASN A 321 6.56 13.69 17.60
CA ASN A 321 6.30 13.21 18.96
C ASN A 321 6.62 11.70 19.05
N PRO A 322 7.55 11.29 19.94
CA PRO A 322 7.99 9.90 20.01
C PRO A 322 6.90 8.93 20.48
N GLU A 323 5.96 9.38 21.31
CA GLU A 323 4.81 8.58 21.77
C GLU A 323 3.79 8.37 20.65
N LEU A 324 3.55 9.40 19.81
CA LEU A 324 2.75 9.29 18.59
C LEU A 324 3.37 8.26 17.64
N ILE A 325 4.67 8.41 17.35
CA ILE A 325 5.41 7.51 16.46
C ILE A 325 5.34 6.07 16.98
N ALA A 326 5.62 5.86 18.27
CA ALA A 326 5.55 4.54 18.89
C ALA A 326 4.13 3.94 18.81
N HIS A 327 3.10 4.75 19.08
CA HIS A 327 1.69 4.35 18.96
C HIS A 327 1.36 3.89 17.53
N LEU A 328 1.62 4.73 16.52
CA LEU A 328 1.32 4.45 15.12
C LEU A 328 2.02 3.19 14.64
N ARG A 329 3.33 3.07 14.91
CA ARG A 329 4.11 1.87 14.59
C ARG A 329 3.50 0.62 15.19
N GLN A 330 3.31 0.62 16.52
CA GLN A 330 2.84 -0.56 17.24
C GLN A 330 1.44 -0.99 16.78
N THR A 331 0.56 -0.03 16.47
CA THR A 331 -0.79 -0.30 15.99
C THR A 331 -0.77 -0.86 14.56
N VAL A 332 -0.14 -0.16 13.61
CA VAL A 332 -0.17 -0.55 12.19
C VAL A 332 0.53 -1.89 11.95
N VAL A 333 1.70 -2.11 12.56
CA VAL A 333 2.48 -3.34 12.35
C VAL A 333 1.73 -4.57 12.88
N ASN A 334 1.07 -4.47 14.03
CA ASN A 334 0.29 -5.61 14.54
C ASN A 334 -1.03 -5.79 13.77
N GLN A 335 -1.62 -4.72 13.24
CA GLN A 335 -2.80 -4.84 12.38
C GLN A 335 -2.47 -5.59 11.07
N VAL A 336 -1.35 -5.25 10.40
CA VAL A 336 -0.94 -5.99 9.20
C VAL A 336 -0.50 -7.43 9.53
N ALA A 337 -0.02 -7.72 10.74
CA ALA A 337 0.25 -9.10 11.17
C ALA A 337 -1.04 -9.95 11.26
N ILE A 338 -2.16 -9.33 11.63
CA ILE A 338 -3.49 -9.96 11.57
C ILE A 338 -3.96 -10.11 10.12
N ASP A 339 -3.84 -9.05 9.33
CA ASP A 339 -4.45 -9.02 8.00
C ASP A 339 -3.65 -9.84 6.99
N GLN A 340 -2.34 -9.65 6.96
CA GLN A 340 -1.44 -10.12 5.90
C GLN A 340 -0.06 -10.51 6.50
N PRO A 341 0.04 -11.62 7.24
CA PRO A 341 1.26 -12.01 7.95
C PRO A 341 2.46 -12.33 7.04
N ARG A 342 2.21 -12.52 5.74
CA ARG A 342 3.23 -12.77 4.73
C ARG A 342 3.60 -11.51 3.92
N TYR A 343 3.01 -10.36 4.25
CA TYR A 343 3.29 -9.13 3.55
C TYR A 343 4.73 -8.70 3.80
N SER A 344 5.39 -8.27 2.73
CA SER A 344 6.82 -7.94 2.73
C SER A 344 7.13 -6.72 3.64
N GLY A 345 6.20 -5.75 3.70
CA GLY A 345 6.31 -4.59 4.59
C GLY A 345 6.30 -4.96 6.08
N LEU A 346 5.55 -6.00 6.47
CA LEU A 346 5.59 -6.52 7.84
C LEU A 346 6.95 -7.11 8.17
N GLN A 347 7.53 -7.91 7.27
CA GLN A 347 8.86 -8.49 7.47
C GLN A 347 9.91 -7.40 7.65
N THR A 348 9.80 -6.32 6.87
CA THR A 348 10.68 -5.13 7.00
C THR A 348 10.54 -4.49 8.37
N ALA A 349 9.31 -4.28 8.86
CA ALA A 349 9.06 -3.72 10.18
C ALA A 349 9.56 -4.64 11.30
N ALA A 350 9.39 -5.96 11.14
CA ALA A 350 9.76 -6.98 12.12
C ALA A 350 11.27 -7.21 12.25
N LYS A 351 12.08 -6.92 11.22
CA LYS A 351 13.56 -6.95 11.33
C LYS A 351 14.09 -6.03 12.44
N ARG A 352 13.29 -5.05 12.87
CA ARG A 352 13.62 -4.11 13.94
C ARG A 352 12.88 -4.45 15.25
N ALA A 353 12.25 -5.61 15.37
CA ALA A 353 11.54 -6.00 16.58
C ALA A 353 12.50 -6.15 17.79
N VAL A 354 12.00 -5.78 18.97
CA VAL A 354 12.74 -5.84 20.26
C VAL A 354 12.08 -6.85 21.18
#